data_AF-A0A922CZD7-F1
#
_entry.id   AF-A0A922CZD7-F1
#
_cell.length_a   1.000
_cell.length_b   1.000
_cell.length_c   1.000
_cell.angle_alpha   90.00
_cell.angle_beta   90.00
_cell.angle_gamma   90.00
#
_symmetry.space_group_name_H-M   'P 1'
#
loop_
_entity.id
_entity.type
_entity.pdbx_description
1 polymer ?
#
loop_
_entity_poly.entity_id
_entity_poly.type
_entity_poly.pdbx_seq_one_letter_code
_entity_poly.pdbx_strand_id
1 'polypeptide(L)'
;MVWNKIDQFLNLLPQPFSIEAKQERFTNNFGSVTKLRIEFERLKSHLIKTQSPIVFAHNDLLLGNVIYNKDAGTISFIDYEYASYNYQAFDIANHFNEFVGLSIGDIDYNKYPSKDFQVSWIKEYLTEYLSATPTPHDVEKVYTEVQHHSLASHFLWGIWSLVQYELSDIDFDFGRYAVIRLNRYYELKNKVFKEIL
;
A
#
# COMPACT_ATOMS: atom_id res chain seq x y z
N MET A 1 0.84 -2.38 12.79
CA MET A 1 1.44 -1.17 12.18
C MET A 1 2.31 -1.57 10.99
N VAL A 2 2.20 -0.83 9.89
CA VAL A 2 2.85 -1.11 8.60
C VAL A 2 4.35 -1.36 8.71
N TRP A 3 5.07 -0.58 9.52
CA TRP A 3 6.53 -0.70 9.65
C TRP A 3 6.98 -2.07 10.16
N ASN A 4 6.28 -2.62 11.15
CA ASN A 4 6.62 -3.93 11.70
C ASN A 4 6.41 -5.03 10.66
N LYS A 5 5.35 -4.91 9.84
CA LYS A 5 5.05 -5.89 8.80
C LYS A 5 6.06 -5.83 7.65
N ILE A 6 6.46 -4.63 7.21
CA ILE A 6 7.53 -4.46 6.21
C ILE A 6 8.84 -5.06 6.74
N ASP A 7 9.23 -4.74 7.98
CA ASP A 7 10.48 -5.28 8.55
C ASP A 7 10.44 -6.81 8.68
N GLN A 8 9.31 -7.37 9.12
CA GLN A 8 9.09 -8.82 9.12
C GLN A 8 9.30 -9.44 7.74
N PHE A 9 8.72 -8.86 6.68
CA PHE A 9 8.91 -9.38 5.32
C PHE A 9 10.35 -9.20 4.81
N LEU A 10 11.00 -8.08 5.11
CA LEU A 10 12.41 -7.87 4.77
C LEU A 10 13.33 -8.90 5.47
N ASN A 11 12.98 -9.34 6.67
CA ASN A 11 13.69 -10.40 7.41
C ASN A 11 13.48 -11.80 6.82
N LEU A 12 12.39 -12.00 6.07
CA LEU A 12 12.09 -13.26 5.37
C LEU A 12 12.68 -13.34 3.96
N LEU A 13 13.21 -12.23 3.42
CA LEU A 13 13.83 -12.27 2.09
C LEU A 13 15.10 -13.12 2.10
N PRO A 14 15.22 -14.09 1.17
CA PRO A 14 16.38 -14.95 1.11
C PRO A 14 17.62 -14.19 0.58
N GLN A 15 18.81 -14.61 1.01
CA GLN A 15 20.09 -14.07 0.54
C GLN A 15 21.11 -15.22 0.34
N PRO A 16 21.26 -15.78 -0.87
CA PRO A 16 20.51 -15.50 -2.11
C PRO A 16 19.14 -16.19 -2.16
N PHE A 17 18.30 -15.85 -3.14
CA PHE A 17 17.13 -16.65 -3.54
C PHE A 17 17.57 -18.07 -3.94
N SER A 18 16.71 -19.06 -3.70
CA SER A 18 17.08 -20.48 -3.88
C SER A 18 17.32 -20.89 -5.33
N ILE A 19 16.69 -20.21 -6.29
CA ILE A 19 16.80 -20.49 -7.72
C ILE A 19 17.58 -19.36 -8.39
N GLU A 20 18.58 -19.71 -9.21
CA GLU A 20 19.47 -18.76 -9.91
C GLU A 20 18.68 -17.74 -10.74
N ALA A 21 17.69 -18.18 -11.52
CA ALA A 21 16.83 -17.28 -12.29
C ALA A 21 16.03 -16.30 -11.42
N LYS A 22 15.60 -16.73 -10.22
CA LYS A 22 14.94 -15.84 -9.24
C LYS A 22 15.93 -14.81 -8.71
N GLN A 23 17.13 -15.25 -8.36
CA GLN A 23 18.21 -14.38 -7.87
C GLN A 23 18.63 -13.34 -8.91
N GLU A 24 18.82 -13.74 -10.16
CA GLU A 24 19.16 -12.83 -11.26
C GLU A 24 18.08 -11.78 -11.47
N ARG A 25 16.81 -12.21 -11.54
CA ARG A 25 15.67 -11.28 -11.68
C ARG A 25 15.62 -10.30 -10.52
N PHE A 26 15.81 -10.76 -9.29
CA PHE A 26 15.85 -9.91 -8.10
C PHE A 26 16.98 -8.88 -8.19
N THR A 27 18.20 -9.31 -8.49
CA THR A 27 19.36 -8.42 -8.57
C THR A 27 19.20 -7.37 -9.68
N ASN A 28 18.70 -7.77 -10.85
CA ASN A 28 18.51 -6.87 -11.99
C ASN A 28 17.45 -5.78 -11.72
N ASN A 29 16.38 -6.09 -10.97
CA ASN A 29 15.30 -5.13 -10.70
C ASN A 29 15.52 -4.33 -9.41
N PHE A 30 16.05 -4.95 -8.36
CA PHE A 30 16.06 -4.38 -7.01
C PHE A 30 17.48 -4.22 -6.43
N GLY A 31 18.48 -4.88 -7.01
CA GLY A 31 19.86 -4.86 -6.52
C GLY A 31 20.08 -5.83 -5.36
N SER A 32 19.89 -5.35 -4.13
CA SER A 32 20.17 -6.12 -2.91
C SER A 32 19.16 -5.85 -1.80
N VAL A 33 19.01 -6.80 -0.87
CA VAL A 33 18.16 -6.61 0.31
C VAL A 33 18.65 -5.41 1.14
N THR A 34 19.96 -5.16 1.19
CA THR A 34 20.53 -3.97 1.83
C THR A 34 20.00 -2.67 1.21
N LYS A 35 19.89 -2.60 -0.13
CA LYS A 35 19.32 -1.44 -0.81
C LYS A 35 17.84 -1.25 -0.46
N LEU A 36 17.07 -2.34 -0.38
CA LEU A 36 15.67 -2.30 0.06
C LEU A 36 15.54 -1.85 1.52
N ARG A 37 16.41 -2.30 2.43
CA ARG A 37 16.43 -1.87 3.84
C ARG A 37 16.75 -0.39 4.00
N ILE A 38 17.75 0.11 3.28
CA ILE A 38 18.07 1.55 3.27
C ILE A 38 16.86 2.36 2.82
N GLU A 39 16.15 1.85 1.81
CA GLU A 39 14.99 2.53 1.27
C GLU A 39 13.78 2.48 2.19
N PHE A 40 13.57 1.37 2.89
CA PHE A 40 12.58 1.24 3.95
C PHE A 40 12.80 2.28 5.07
N GLU A 41 14.04 2.44 5.56
CA GLU A 41 14.33 3.43 6.61
C GLU A 41 14.11 4.87 6.13
N ARG A 42 14.42 5.16 4.86
CA ARG A 42 14.12 6.47 4.25
C ARG A 42 12.62 6.72 4.18
N LEU A 43 11.85 5.74 3.74
CA LEU A 43 10.39 5.84 3.65
C LEU A 43 9.78 6.04 5.05
N LYS A 44 10.17 5.20 6.01
CA LYS A 44 9.70 5.27 7.40
C LYS A 44 10.02 6.61 8.06
N SER A 45 11.26 7.09 7.95
CA SER A 45 11.67 8.37 8.53
C SER A 45 10.96 9.58 7.91
N HIS A 46 10.57 9.49 6.64
CA HIS A 46 9.76 10.50 5.97
C HIS A 46 8.29 10.44 6.46
N LEU A 47 7.69 9.25 6.46
CA LEU A 47 6.27 9.08 6.74
C LEU A 47 5.87 9.24 8.21
N ILE A 48 6.77 8.97 9.16
CA ILE A 48 6.51 9.25 10.59
C ILE A 48 6.22 10.74 10.84
N LYS A 49 6.72 11.64 9.98
CA LYS A 49 6.50 13.09 10.09
C LYS A 49 5.10 13.54 9.67
N THR A 50 4.35 12.70 8.95
CA THR A 50 3.00 13.04 8.47
C THR A 50 1.96 13.11 9.60
N GLN A 51 2.26 12.52 10.77
CA GLN A 51 1.40 12.54 11.96
C GLN A 51 -0.04 12.06 11.71
N SER A 52 -0.24 11.16 10.74
CA SER A 52 -1.54 10.55 10.50
C SER A 52 -2.03 9.82 11.77
N PRO A 53 -3.32 9.90 12.14
CA PRO A 53 -3.85 9.22 13.31
C PRO A 53 -3.65 7.70 13.24
N ILE A 54 -3.40 7.07 14.40
CA ILE A 54 -3.37 5.61 14.51
C ILE A 54 -4.78 5.11 14.83
N VAL A 55 -5.30 4.23 13.99
CA VAL A 55 -6.63 3.62 14.10
C VAL A 55 -6.51 2.09 13.97
N PHE A 56 -7.58 1.37 14.31
CA PHE A 56 -7.68 -0.04 13.93
C PHE A 56 -7.97 -0.09 12.42
N ALA A 57 -7.00 -0.57 11.65
CA ALA A 57 -7.04 -0.62 10.19
C ALA A 57 -7.11 -2.07 9.71
N HIS A 58 -7.79 -2.29 8.60
CA HIS A 58 -7.86 -3.58 7.92
C HIS A 58 -6.52 -3.95 7.28
N ASN A 59 -5.82 -2.95 6.73
CA ASN A 59 -4.53 -3.01 6.03
C ASN A 59 -4.53 -3.74 4.68
N ASP A 60 -5.61 -4.43 4.34
CA ASP A 60 -5.77 -5.16 3.07
C ASP A 60 -7.16 -4.99 2.42
N LEU A 61 -7.62 -3.75 2.29
CA LEU A 61 -8.92 -3.41 1.68
C LEU A 61 -8.90 -3.44 0.14
N LEU A 62 -8.46 -4.56 -0.43
CA LEU A 62 -8.67 -4.85 -1.86
C LEU A 62 -10.15 -5.05 -2.16
N LEU A 63 -10.57 -4.84 -3.41
CA LEU A 63 -12.00 -4.86 -3.79
C LEU A 63 -12.68 -6.21 -3.51
N GLY A 64 -11.93 -7.31 -3.56
CA GLY A 64 -12.42 -8.65 -3.20
C GLY A 64 -12.83 -8.81 -1.74
N ASN A 65 -12.33 -7.95 -0.84
CA ASN A 65 -12.62 -7.97 0.60
C ASN A 65 -13.80 -7.05 0.96
N VAL A 66 -14.43 -6.40 -0.03
CA VAL A 66 -15.61 -5.53 0.14
C VAL A 66 -16.84 -6.21 -0.44
N ILE A 67 -17.69 -6.75 0.43
CA ILE A 67 -18.86 -7.52 0.05
C ILE A 67 -20.10 -6.63 0.05
N TYR A 68 -20.68 -6.43 -1.12
CA TYR A 68 -21.96 -5.76 -1.26
C TYR A 68 -23.11 -6.78 -1.22
N ASN A 69 -23.91 -6.73 -0.16
CA ASN A 69 -25.17 -7.46 -0.08
C ASN A 69 -26.27 -6.63 -0.76
N LYS A 70 -26.61 -7.00 -2.00
CA LYS A 70 -27.60 -6.30 -2.80
C LYS A 70 -29.01 -6.33 -2.18
N ASP A 71 -29.40 -7.44 -1.57
CA ASP A 71 -30.75 -7.61 -1.01
C ASP A 71 -30.97 -6.76 0.24
N ALA A 72 -29.94 -6.64 1.07
CA ALA A 72 -29.97 -5.79 2.27
C ALA A 72 -29.51 -4.35 2.03
N GLY A 73 -28.88 -4.07 0.88
CA GLY A 73 -28.27 -2.77 0.58
C GLY A 73 -27.07 -2.44 1.48
N THR A 74 -26.40 -3.45 2.04
CA THR A 74 -25.31 -3.28 3.02
C THR A 74 -23.95 -3.63 2.44
N ILE A 75 -22.90 -3.01 2.99
CA ILE A 75 -21.51 -3.36 2.71
C ILE A 75 -20.92 -4.04 3.95
N SER A 76 -20.10 -5.07 3.75
CA SER A 76 -19.37 -5.74 4.81
C SER A 76 -17.93 -5.98 4.37
N PHE A 77 -16.99 -5.83 5.29
CA PHE A 77 -15.59 -6.16 5.06
C PHE A 77 -15.27 -7.55 5.61
N ILE A 78 -14.40 -8.28 4.93
CA ILE A 78 -13.97 -9.63 5.31
C ILE A 78 -12.45 -9.75 5.21
N ASP A 79 -11.92 -10.85 5.75
CA ASP A 79 -10.49 -11.19 5.67
C ASP A 79 -9.54 -10.22 6.40
N TYR A 80 -9.67 -10.19 7.73
CA TYR A 80 -8.89 -9.32 8.62
C TYR A 80 -7.49 -9.89 8.97
N GLU A 81 -6.89 -10.74 8.14
CA GLU A 81 -5.58 -11.39 8.44
C GLU A 81 -4.48 -10.34 8.71
N TYR A 82 -4.50 -9.23 7.97
CA TYR A 82 -3.53 -8.14 8.12
C TYR A 82 -3.98 -7.04 9.08
N ALA A 83 -5.15 -7.17 9.71
CA ALA A 83 -5.72 -6.12 10.53
C ALA A 83 -4.87 -5.83 11.76
N SER A 84 -4.61 -4.55 12.01
CA SER A 84 -3.80 -4.09 13.15
C SER A 84 -3.94 -2.58 13.34
N TYR A 85 -3.49 -2.07 14.49
CA TYR A 85 -3.31 -0.63 14.65
C TYR A 85 -2.30 -0.10 13.64
N ASN A 86 -2.74 0.87 12.82
CA ASN A 86 -1.94 1.46 11.76
C ASN A 86 -2.41 2.89 11.46
N TYR A 87 -1.70 3.60 10.59
CA TYR A 87 -2.10 4.93 10.15
C TYR A 87 -3.43 4.89 9.38
N GLN A 88 -4.34 5.80 9.71
CA GLN A 88 -5.59 5.99 9.00
C GLN A 88 -5.37 6.19 7.50
N ALA A 89 -4.44 7.06 7.13
CA ALA A 89 -4.14 7.32 5.74
C ALA A 89 -3.54 6.11 5.00
N PHE A 90 -2.97 5.12 5.70
CA PHE A 90 -2.43 3.91 5.06
C PHE A 90 -3.56 3.03 4.55
N ASP A 91 -4.59 2.82 5.35
CA ASP A 91 -5.70 1.94 4.97
C ASP A 91 -6.48 2.52 3.77
N ILE A 92 -6.68 3.84 3.78
CA ILE A 92 -7.30 4.59 2.67
C ILE A 92 -6.42 4.54 1.42
N ALA A 93 -5.11 4.82 1.55
CA ALA A 93 -4.20 4.80 0.42
C ALA A 93 -4.05 3.40 -0.18
N ASN A 94 -4.05 2.37 0.67
CA ASN A 94 -4.04 0.99 0.21
C ASN A 94 -5.31 0.71 -0.60
N HIS A 95 -6.49 1.04 -0.08
CA HIS A 95 -7.74 0.86 -0.79
C HIS A 95 -7.72 1.51 -2.19
N PHE A 96 -7.25 2.76 -2.30
CA PHE A 96 -7.14 3.44 -3.61
C PHE A 96 -6.11 2.79 -4.54
N ASN A 97 -5.00 2.28 -4.02
CA ASN A 97 -4.01 1.56 -4.82
C ASN A 97 -4.60 0.28 -5.45
N GLU A 98 -5.60 -0.35 -4.84
CA GLU A 98 -6.23 -1.57 -5.36
C GLU A 98 -7.27 -1.32 -6.46
N PHE A 99 -7.63 -0.05 -6.75
CA PHE A 99 -8.55 0.30 -7.85
C PHE A 99 -7.96 -0.02 -9.23
N VAL A 100 -6.64 -0.11 -9.32
CA VAL A 100 -5.95 -0.33 -10.59
C VAL A 100 -6.16 -1.75 -11.11
N GLY A 101 -6.48 -2.73 -10.25
CA GLY A 101 -6.79 -4.09 -10.67
C GLY A 101 -6.40 -5.15 -9.63
N LEU A 102 -7.05 -6.31 -9.69
CA LEU A 102 -6.87 -7.43 -8.76
C LEU A 102 -5.87 -8.48 -9.26
N SER A 103 -5.53 -8.47 -10.55
CA SER A 103 -4.59 -9.40 -11.18
C SER A 103 -3.55 -8.63 -11.99
N ILE A 104 -2.36 -9.23 -12.20
CA ILE A 104 -1.29 -8.60 -12.99
C ILE A 104 -1.76 -8.20 -14.40
N GLY A 105 -2.66 -8.99 -15.00
CA GLY A 105 -3.19 -8.73 -16.34
C GLY A 105 -4.16 -7.57 -16.42
N ASP A 106 -4.81 -7.23 -15.30
CA ASP A 106 -5.89 -6.23 -15.24
C ASP A 106 -5.43 -4.87 -14.71
N ILE A 107 -4.15 -4.76 -14.33
CA ILE A 107 -3.57 -3.52 -13.79
C ILE A 107 -3.65 -2.41 -14.84
N ASP A 108 -4.47 -1.41 -14.54
CA ASP A 108 -4.67 -0.20 -15.31
C ASP A 108 -4.60 1.02 -14.39
N TYR A 109 -3.49 1.75 -14.44
CA TYR A 109 -3.29 2.94 -13.62
C TYR A 109 -4.22 4.10 -13.99
N ASN A 110 -4.93 4.05 -15.12
CA ASN A 110 -5.98 5.04 -15.43
C ASN A 110 -7.22 4.88 -14.53
N LYS A 111 -7.38 3.72 -13.87
CA LYS A 111 -8.43 3.47 -12.88
C LYS A 111 -8.08 3.99 -11.48
N TYR A 112 -6.84 4.42 -11.25
CA TYR A 112 -6.48 5.03 -9.98
C TYR A 112 -7.35 6.27 -9.74
N PRO A 113 -7.95 6.46 -8.56
CA PRO A 113 -8.94 7.51 -8.36
C PRO A 113 -8.36 8.92 -8.59
N SER A 114 -9.13 9.76 -9.29
CA SER A 114 -8.76 11.17 -9.49
C SER A 114 -8.72 11.93 -8.16
N LYS A 115 -8.03 13.09 -8.12
CA LYS A 115 -8.02 13.95 -6.91
C LYS A 115 -9.44 14.27 -6.45
N ASP A 116 -10.34 14.62 -7.37
CA ASP A 116 -11.72 14.97 -7.04
C ASP A 116 -12.47 13.80 -6.39
N PHE A 117 -12.29 12.58 -6.90
CA PHE A 117 -12.86 11.39 -6.28
C PHE A 117 -12.29 11.16 -4.88
N GLN A 118 -10.96 11.21 -4.72
CA GLN A 118 -10.31 10.98 -3.43
C GLN A 118 -10.76 12.01 -2.39
N VAL A 119 -10.80 13.30 -2.75
CA VAL A 119 -11.27 14.38 -1.87
C VAL A 119 -12.73 14.15 -1.47
N SER A 120 -13.59 13.78 -2.41
CA SER A 120 -14.99 13.44 -2.11
C SER A 120 -15.10 12.25 -1.17
N TRP A 121 -14.34 11.17 -1.43
CA TRP A 121 -14.34 9.96 -0.61
C TRP A 121 -13.84 10.25 0.81
N ILE A 122 -12.74 10.98 0.94
CA ILE A 122 -12.15 11.37 2.23
C ILE A 122 -13.12 12.24 3.03
N LYS A 123 -13.84 13.15 2.36
CA LYS A 123 -14.87 13.97 3.00
C LYS A 123 -15.99 13.12 3.60
N GLU A 124 -16.51 12.14 2.86
CA GLU A 124 -17.54 11.23 3.38
C GLU A 124 -17.00 10.39 4.54
N TYR A 125 -15.81 9.82 4.40
CA TYR A 125 -15.13 9.07 5.45
C TYR A 125 -14.95 9.89 6.74
N LEU A 126 -14.45 11.13 6.64
CA LEU A 126 -14.24 12.00 7.80
C LEU A 126 -15.57 12.45 8.41
N THR A 127 -16.60 12.65 7.59
CA THR A 127 -17.94 13.02 8.08
C THR A 127 -18.50 11.94 9.00
N GLU A 128 -18.39 10.68 8.59
CA GLU A 128 -18.81 9.53 9.39
C GLU A 128 -17.90 9.35 10.62
N TYR A 129 -16.58 9.34 10.40
CA TYR A 129 -15.58 9.09 11.45
C TYR A 129 -15.62 10.11 12.59
N LEU A 130 -15.84 11.39 12.26
CA LEU A 130 -15.93 12.47 13.25
C LEU A 130 -17.37 12.71 13.74
N SER A 131 -18.37 12.10 13.09
CA SER A 131 -19.78 12.41 13.26
C SER A 131 -20.07 13.92 13.12
N ALA A 132 -19.33 14.60 12.23
CA ALA A 132 -19.37 16.04 12.02
C ALA A 132 -18.83 16.39 10.62
N THR A 133 -19.28 17.50 10.04
CA THR A 133 -18.78 17.96 8.74
C THR A 133 -17.31 18.40 8.85
N PRO A 134 -16.36 17.76 8.14
CA PRO A 134 -14.96 18.15 8.16
C PRO A 134 -14.77 19.49 7.42
N THR A 135 -13.78 20.26 7.86
CA THR A 135 -13.39 21.47 7.13
C THR A 135 -12.63 21.12 5.84
N PRO A 136 -12.56 22.01 4.85
CA PRO A 136 -11.71 21.80 3.67
C PRO A 136 -10.24 21.55 4.03
N HIS A 137 -9.76 22.13 5.13
CA HIS A 137 -8.40 21.91 5.63
C HIS A 137 -8.20 20.48 6.14
N ASP A 138 -9.16 19.93 6.89
CA ASP A 138 -9.09 18.55 7.39
C ASP A 138 -9.02 17.54 6.22
N VAL A 139 -9.83 17.77 5.18
CA VAL A 139 -9.87 16.92 3.98
C VAL A 139 -8.56 17.00 3.21
N GLU A 140 -8.01 18.20 2.95
CA GLU A 140 -6.74 18.35 2.23
C GLU A 140 -5.56 17.78 3.03
N LYS A 141 -5.58 17.90 4.36
CA LYS A 141 -4.59 17.27 5.24
C LYS A 141 -4.58 15.75 5.06
N VAL A 142 -5.74 15.10 5.21
CA VAL A 142 -5.84 13.64 5.05
C VAL A 142 -5.53 13.22 3.62
N TYR A 143 -5.96 13.98 2.61
CA TYR A 143 -5.57 13.73 1.21
C TYR A 143 -4.04 13.72 1.06
N THR A 144 -3.34 14.71 1.61
CA THR A 144 -1.89 14.76 1.58
C THR A 144 -1.27 13.54 2.27
N GLU A 145 -1.74 13.16 3.46
CA GLU A 145 -1.28 11.96 4.16
C GLU A 145 -1.52 10.67 3.36
N VAL A 146 -2.67 10.56 2.68
CA VAL A 146 -3.02 9.42 1.81
C VAL A 146 -2.04 9.32 0.63
N GLN A 147 -1.73 10.44 -0.02
CA GLN A 147 -0.74 10.47 -1.11
C GLN A 147 0.63 9.99 -0.64
N HIS A 148 1.01 10.35 0.60
CA HIS A 148 2.26 9.91 1.21
C HIS A 148 2.25 8.42 1.55
N HIS A 149 1.15 7.90 2.13
CA HIS A 149 1.03 6.49 2.50
C HIS A 149 0.75 5.56 1.32
N SER A 150 0.40 6.07 0.13
CA SER A 150 0.38 5.29 -1.11
C SER A 150 1.74 4.61 -1.37
N LEU A 151 2.83 5.29 -1.04
CA LEU A 151 4.19 4.77 -1.11
C LEU A 151 4.41 3.59 -0.15
N ALA A 152 3.92 3.70 1.09
CA ALA A 152 4.03 2.63 2.08
C ALA A 152 3.27 1.37 1.65
N SER A 153 2.08 1.54 1.04
CA SER A 153 1.32 0.43 0.48
C SER A 153 2.08 -0.24 -0.68
N HIS A 154 2.58 0.53 -1.66
CA HIS A 154 3.37 -0.04 -2.75
C HIS A 154 4.63 -0.77 -2.24
N PHE A 155 5.32 -0.20 -1.25
CA PHE A 155 6.51 -0.81 -0.68
C PHE A 155 6.16 -2.10 0.07
N LEU A 156 5.15 -2.09 0.95
CA LEU A 156 4.71 -3.27 1.71
C LEU A 156 4.40 -4.44 0.80
N TRP A 157 3.50 -4.24 -0.17
CA TRP A 157 3.04 -5.30 -1.05
C TRP A 157 4.10 -5.73 -2.06
N GLY A 158 5.02 -4.82 -2.42
CA GLY A 158 6.21 -5.16 -3.19
C GLY A 158 7.13 -6.12 -2.44
N ILE A 159 7.45 -5.84 -1.17
CA ILE A 159 8.28 -6.73 -0.34
C ILE A 159 7.55 -8.04 -0.03
N TRP A 160 6.26 -7.99 0.31
CA TRP A 160 5.43 -9.20 0.50
C TRP A 160 5.49 -10.11 -0.73
N SER A 161 5.37 -9.53 -1.93
CA SER A 161 5.43 -10.28 -3.17
C SER A 161 6.81 -10.90 -3.41
N LEU A 162 7.90 -10.26 -2.97
CA LEU A 162 9.23 -10.88 -3.04
C LEU A 162 9.38 -12.07 -2.10
N VAL A 163 8.74 -12.05 -0.93
CA VAL A 163 8.68 -13.22 -0.03
C VAL A 163 7.91 -14.36 -0.69
N GLN A 164 6.74 -14.06 -1.26
CA GLN A 164 5.94 -15.05 -2.00
C GLN A 164 6.65 -15.58 -3.24
N TYR A 165 7.45 -14.74 -3.91
CA TYR A 165 8.27 -15.15 -5.05
C TYR A 165 9.26 -16.25 -4.68
N GLU A 166 9.73 -16.31 -3.43
CA GLU A 166 10.55 -17.41 -2.94
C GLU A 166 9.70 -18.61 -2.50
N LEU A 167 8.67 -18.38 -1.68
CA LEU A 167 8.03 -19.41 -0.86
C LEU A 167 6.73 -19.99 -1.43
N SER A 168 6.08 -19.32 -2.38
CA SER A 168 4.73 -19.68 -2.83
C SER A 168 4.76 -20.70 -3.98
N ASP A 169 3.87 -21.69 -3.90
CA ASP A 169 3.58 -22.65 -4.97
C ASP A 169 2.38 -22.24 -5.84
N ILE A 170 1.78 -21.08 -5.56
CA ILE A 170 0.63 -20.57 -6.32
C ILE A 170 1.07 -20.14 -7.72
N ASP A 171 0.28 -20.48 -8.74
CA ASP A 171 0.49 -20.04 -10.13
C ASP A 171 0.17 -18.55 -10.31
N PHE A 172 1.09 -17.71 -9.84
CA PHE A 172 1.06 -16.26 -9.92
C PHE A 172 2.49 -15.71 -10.04
N ASP A 173 2.72 -14.75 -10.95
CA ASP A 173 4.06 -14.15 -11.13
C ASP A 173 4.36 -13.10 -10.05
N PHE A 174 4.62 -13.56 -8.83
CA PHE A 174 5.01 -12.72 -7.69
C PHE A 174 6.25 -11.86 -7.97
N GLY A 175 7.17 -12.34 -8.79
CA GLY A 175 8.34 -11.55 -9.22
C GLY A 175 7.91 -10.32 -10.03
N ARG A 176 6.97 -10.48 -10.96
CA ARG A 176 6.42 -9.36 -11.76
C ARG A 176 5.59 -8.42 -10.93
N TYR A 177 4.75 -8.94 -10.04
CA TYR A 177 3.95 -8.10 -9.16
C TYR A 177 4.83 -7.24 -8.25
N ALA A 178 5.92 -7.79 -7.69
CA ALA A 178 6.91 -7.02 -6.94
C ALA A 178 7.52 -5.89 -7.77
N VAL A 179 7.89 -6.15 -9.02
CA VAL A 179 8.41 -5.13 -9.96
C VAL A 179 7.38 -4.02 -10.16
N ILE A 180 6.12 -4.36 -10.43
CA ILE A 180 5.06 -3.38 -10.66
C ILE A 180 4.87 -2.47 -9.44
N ARG A 181 4.75 -3.05 -8.24
CA ARG A 181 4.52 -2.29 -7.00
C ARG A 181 5.74 -1.41 -6.67
N LEU A 182 6.95 -1.95 -6.70
CA LEU A 182 8.16 -1.20 -6.33
C LEU A 182 8.56 -0.16 -7.38
N ASN A 183 8.35 -0.40 -8.68
CA ASN A 183 8.54 0.64 -9.69
C ASN A 183 7.58 1.80 -9.48
N ARG A 184 6.31 1.51 -9.18
CA ARG A 184 5.34 2.56 -8.90
C ARG A 184 5.71 3.37 -7.66
N TYR A 185 6.21 2.72 -6.61
CA TYR A 185 6.81 3.39 -5.47
C TYR A 185 7.90 4.39 -5.91
N TYR A 186 8.90 3.95 -6.70
CA TYR A 186 10.00 4.82 -7.13
C TYR A 186 9.56 5.96 -8.06
N GLU A 187 8.57 5.73 -8.94
CA GLU A 187 7.97 6.76 -9.80
C GLU A 187 7.32 7.89 -8.98
N LEU A 188 6.59 7.54 -7.93
CA LEU A 188 5.84 8.49 -7.11
C LEU A 188 6.72 9.15 -6.04
N LYS A 189 7.74 8.45 -5.54
CA LYS A 189 8.59 8.88 -4.42
C LYS A 189 9.09 10.32 -4.58
N ASN A 190 9.63 10.68 -5.74
CA ASN A 190 10.23 12.00 -5.94
C ASN A 190 9.21 13.15 -5.89
N LYS A 191 7.94 12.89 -6.20
CA LYS A 191 6.88 13.89 -6.11
C LYS A 191 6.50 14.09 -4.64
N VAL A 192 6.20 12.99 -3.95
CA VAL A 192 5.83 12.99 -2.53
C VAL A 192 6.94 13.55 -1.64
N PHE A 193 8.20 13.15 -1.86
CA PHE A 193 9.29 13.57 -0.98
C PHE A 193 9.61 15.07 -1.05
N LYS A 194 9.19 15.76 -2.13
CA LYS A 194 9.36 17.21 -2.27
C LYS A 194 8.32 18.01 -1.48
N GLU A 195 7.22 17.39 -1.04
CA GLU A 195 6.12 18.08 -0.35
C GLU A 195 6.38 18.29 1.15
N ILE A 196 7.39 17.64 1.74
CA ILE A 196 7.78 17.78 3.17
C ILE A 196 9.00 18.70 3.39
N LEU A 197 9.49 19.39 2.34
CA LEU A 197 10.62 20.34 2.46
C LEU A 197 10.16 21.80 2.55
#